data_AF-A0A3E0WT08-F1
#
_entry.id   AF-A0A3E0WT08-F1
#
_cell.length_a   1.000
_cell.length_b   1.000
_cell.length_c   1.000
_cell.angle_alpha   90.00
_cell.angle_beta   90.00
_cell.angle_gamma   90.00
#
_symmetry.space_group_name_H-M   'P 1'
#
loop_
_entity.id
_entity.type
_entity.pdbx_description
1 polymer ?
#
loop_
_entity_poly.entity_id
_entity_poly.type
_entity_poly.pdbx_seq_one_letter_code
_entity_poly.pdbx_strand_id
1 'polypeptide(L)' 'MRRSPRGPDSDRVILATGLSWTLMPRFTLDAAYTYTHFRDSDINNRENPAGTYHRLEGEYSGHIHSLGLQANYRF' A
#
# COMPACT_ATOMS: atom_id res chain seq x y z
N MET A 1 -26.16 4.90 -2.99
CA MET A 1 -25.07 4.50 -2.06
C MET A 1 -23.95 5.52 -2.18
N ARG A 2 -23.56 6.18 -1.08
CA ARG A 2 -22.61 7.31 -1.05
C ARG A 2 -21.23 6.77 -0.61
N ARG A 3 -20.27 6.67 -1.53
CA ARG A 3 -18.85 6.43 -1.19
C ARG A 3 -18.31 7.69 -0.53
N SER A 4 -17.84 7.60 0.72
CA SER A 4 -17.23 8.72 1.42
C SER A 4 -15.81 8.97 0.88
N PRO A 5 -15.36 10.22 0.66
CA PRO A 5 -14.05 10.54 0.05
C PRO A 5 -12.80 10.19 0.88
N ARG A 6 -12.97 9.56 2.05
CA ARG A 6 -11.91 9.47 3.08
C ARG A 6 -11.08 8.20 3.04
N GLY A 7 -11.45 7.23 2.21
CA GLY A 7 -10.57 6.11 1.88
C GLY A 7 -10.20 6.25 0.42
N PRO A 8 -8.94 6.51 0.05
CA PRO A 8 -8.49 6.24 -1.30
C PRO A 8 -8.61 4.73 -1.50
N ASP A 9 -9.80 4.28 -1.94
CA ASP A 9 -10.04 2.91 -2.37
C ASP A 9 -9.50 2.78 -3.79
N SER A 10 -8.19 3.00 -3.92
CA SER A 10 -7.46 2.67 -5.13
C SER A 10 -7.32 1.16 -5.18
N ASP A 11 -7.77 0.58 -6.29
CA ASP A 11 -7.50 -0.79 -6.65
C ASP A 11 -6.00 -1.09 -6.46
N ARG A 12 -5.65 -1.97 -5.53
CA ARG A 12 -4.25 -2.30 -5.22
C ARG A 12 -3.91 -3.73 -5.59
N VAL A 13 -2.74 -3.93 -6.19
CA VAL A 13 -2.13 -5.24 -6.41
C VAL A 13 -0.98 -5.37 -5.42
N ILE A 14 -1.00 -6.46 -4.64
CA ILE A 14 0.02 -6.73 -3.63
C ILE A 14 0.74 -8.02 -4.02
N LEU A 15 2.06 -7.94 -4.16
CA LEU A 15 2.96 -9.07 -4.37
C LEU A 15 3.84 -9.21 -3.14
N ALA A 16 3.86 -10.37 -2.51
CA ALA A 16 4.66 -10.62 -1.31
C ALA A 16 5.53 -11.86 -1.50
N THR A 17 6.74 -11.80 -0.95
CA THR A 17 7.68 -12.92 -0.84
C THR A 17 8.31 -12.92 0.54
N GLY A 18 8.65 -14.10 1.04
CA GLY A 18 9.20 -14.25 2.38
C GLY A 18 10.03 -15.51 2.52
N LEU A 19 10.97 -15.46 3.46
CA LEU A 19 11.87 -16.53 3.84
C LEU A 19 11.80 -16.69 5.35
N SER A 20 11.73 -17.93 5.82
CA SER A 20 11.81 -18.28 7.23
C SER A 20 12.98 -19.24 7.42
N TRP A 21 13.83 -18.95 8.40
CA TRP A 21 14.98 -19.77 8.74
C TRP A 21 14.97 -20.12 10.23
N THR A 22 14.76 -21.40 10.50
CA THR A 22 14.98 -21.98 11.83
C THR A 22 16.46 -22.32 12.00
N LEU A 23 17.18 -21.49 12.75
CA LEU A 23 18.60 -21.67 13.07
C LEU A 23 18.79 -22.70 14.19
N MET A 24 17.85 -22.75 15.13
CA MET A 24 17.81 -23.69 16.25
C MET A 24 16.35 -24.09 16.53
N PRO A 25 16.06 -25.23 17.17
CA PRO A 25 14.69 -25.62 17.51
C PRO A 25 13.89 -24.58 18.32
N ARG A 26 14.61 -23.65 18.96
CA ARG A 26 14.10 -22.57 19.80
C ARG A 26 14.20 -21.18 19.17
N PHE A 27 14.79 -21.04 17.98
CA PHE A 27 15.07 -19.76 17.35
C PHE A 27 14.79 -19.78 15.85
N THR A 28 13.85 -18.93 15.43
CA THR A 28 13.45 -18.76 14.03
C THR A 28 13.58 -17.29 13.65
N LEU A 29 14.11 -17.02 12.46
CA LEU A 29 14.21 -15.71 11.86
C LEU A 29 13.32 -15.68 10.61
N ASP A 30 12.51 -14.64 10.48
CA ASP A 30 11.60 -14.44 9.37
C ASP A 30 11.94 -13.11 8.67
N ALA A 31 12.01 -13.16 7.34
CA ALA A 31 12.21 -11.99 6.49
C ALA A 31 11.11 -11.95 5.42
N ALA A 32 10.53 -10.78 5.22
CA ALA A 32 9.44 -10.58 4.27
C ALA A 32 9.66 -9.30 3.46
N TYR A 33 9.28 -9.37 2.19
CA TYR A 33 9.24 -8.23 1.28
C TYR A 33 7.88 -8.19 0.59
N THR A 34 7.28 -7.01 0.50
CA THR A 34 6.01 -6.79 -0.17
C THR A 34 6.11 -5.59 -1.09
N TYR A 35 5.62 -5.76 -2.31
CA TYR A 35 5.43 -4.70 -3.29
C TYR A 35 3.94 -4.45 -3.47
N THR A 36 3.51 -3.22 -3.24
CA THR A 36 2.12 -2.80 -3.45
C THR A 36 2.07 -1.76 -4.55
N HIS A 37 1.30 -2.06 -5.59
CA HIS A 37 1.02 -1.14 -6.68
C HIS A 37 -0.42 -0.64 -6.58
N PHE A 38 -0.60 0.68 -6.52
CA PHE A 38 -1.91 1.31 -6.53
C PHE A 38 -2.23 1.70 -7.97
N ARG A 39 -3.31 1.13 -8.53
CA ARG A 39 -3.86 1.54 -9.82
C ARG A 39 -4.49 2.91 -9.66
N ASP A 40 -4.37 3.73 -10.70
CA ASP A 40 -4.85 5.10 -10.75
C ASP A 40 -6.29 5.20 -10.25
N SER A 41 -6.47 5.88 -9.12
CA SER A 41 -7.78 6.42 -8.79
C SER A 41 -7.86 7.78 -9.46
N ASP A 42 -8.77 7.92 -10.43
CA ASP A 42 -9.27 9.21 -10.86
C ASP A 42 -9.83 9.94 -9.63
N ILE A 43 -8.99 10.76 -8.99
CA ILE A 43 -9.46 11.69 -7.97
C ILE A 43 -10.15 12.82 -8.74
N ASN A 44 -11.38 12.56 -9.16
CA ASN A 44 -12.28 13.56 -9.71
C ASN A 44 -12.76 14.49 -8.57
N ASN A 45 -11.82 15.22 -7.96
CA ASN A 45 -12.13 16.34 -7.09
C ASN A 45 -12.67 17.47 -7.98
N ARG A 46 -13.97 17.44 -8.29
CA ARG A 46 -14.71 18.64 -8.66
C ARG A 46 -14.87 19.49 -7.41
N GLU A 47 -13.79 20.12 -6.98
CA GLU A 47 -13.92 21.31 -6.15
C GLU A 47 -14.48 22.38 -7.09
N ASN A 48 -15.68 22.88 -6.79
CA ASN A 48 -16.24 24.04 -7.47
C ASN A 48 -15.95 25.25 -6.59
N PRO A 49 -14.76 25.88 -6.64
CA PRO A 49 -14.57 27.17 -6.03
C PRO A 49 -15.13 28.20 -7.01
N ALA A 50 -15.94 29.10 -6.49
CA ALA A 50 -16.43 30.28 -7.16
C ALA A 50 -15.43 30.92 -8.16
N GLY A 51 -15.51 30.54 -9.44
CA GLY A 51 -15.01 31.36 -10.54
C GLY A 51 -13.69 31.00 -11.23
N THR A 52 -12.99 29.91 -10.87
CA THR A 52 -11.77 29.54 -11.61
C THR A 52 -11.70 28.07 -11.98
N TYR A 53 -11.83 27.79 -13.29
CA TYR A 53 -11.72 26.47 -13.90
C TYR A 53 -10.28 25.94 -13.86
N HIS A 54 -9.77 25.61 -12.68
CA HIS A 54 -8.51 24.88 -12.54
C HIS A 54 -8.79 23.38 -12.54
N ARG A 55 -8.67 22.76 -13.72
CA ARG A 55 -8.72 21.31 -13.90
C ARG A 55 -7.33 20.77 -13.58
N LEU A 56 -7.14 20.22 -12.38
CA LEU A 56 -5.98 19.41 -12.06
C LEU A 56 -6.29 17.97 -12.46
N GLU A 57 -6.04 17.64 -13.72
CA GLU A 57 -5.98 16.25 -14.18
C GLU A 57 -4.59 15.71 -13.89
N GLY A 58 -4.51 14.69 -13.03
CA GLY A 58 -3.26 14.01 -12.73
C GLY A 58 -3.56 12.57 -12.36
N GLU A 59 -3.05 11.65 -13.18
CA GLU A 59 -2.98 10.24 -12.84
C GLU A 59 -1.86 10.08 -11.79
N TYR A 60 -2.22 9.68 -10.56
CA TYR A 60 -1.23 9.41 -9.52
C TYR A 60 -1.02 7.90 -9.41
N SER A 61 0.02 7.41 -10.08
CA SER A 61 0.49 6.04 -9.92
C SER A 61 1.44 5.95 -8.72
N GLY A 62 0.98 5.28 -7.66
CA GLY A 62 1.74 5.07 -6.43
C GLY A 62 2.25 3.64 -6.31
N HIS A 63 3.49 3.47 -5.87
CA HIS A 63 4.03 2.17 -5.48
C HIS A 63 4.65 2.25 -4.08
N ILE A 64 4.46 1.18 -3.30
CA ILE A 64 5.03 1.04 -1.96
C ILE A 64 5.85 -0.23 -1.89
N HIS A 65 7.07 -0.09 -1.38
CA HIS A 65 7.94 -1.19 -1.00
C HIS A 65 7.90 -1.34 0.53
N SER A 66 7.62 -2.54 1.01
CA SER A 66 7.61 -2.85 2.45
C SER A 66 8.57 -4.00 2.75
N LEU A 67 9.38 -3.81 3.79
CA LEU A 67 10.33 -4.79 4.29
C LEU A 67 10.00 -5.11 5.74
N GLY A 68 10.02 -6.40 6.09
CA GLY A 68 9.76 -6.90 7.44
C GLY A 68 10.82 -7.89 7.87
N LEU A 69 11.29 -7.76 9.11
CA LEU A 69 12.16 -8.73 9.78
C LEU A 69 11.54 -9.08 11.13
N GLN A 70 11.51 -10.35 11.48
CA GLN A 70 11.01 -10.85 12.75
C GLN A 70 11.93 -11.94 13.29
N ALA A 71 12.12 -11.96 14.60
CA ALA A 71 12.87 -13.01 15.30
C ALA A 71 11.98 -13.60 16.41
N ASN A 72 11.91 -14.92 16.45
CA ASN A 72 11.09 -15.70 17.37
C ASN A 72 11.99 -16.58 18.24
N TYR A 73 11.93 -16.42 19.56
CA TYR A 73 12.65 -17.25 20.54
C TYR A 73 11.68 -17.91 21.52
N ARG A 74 11.82 -19.22 21.75
CA ARG A 74 10.98 -19.99 22.69
C ARG A 74 11.81 -20.44 23.91
N PHE A 75 11.29 -20.19 25.10
CA PHE A 75 11.88 -20.55 26.39
C PHE A 75 11.38 -21.90 26.88
#